data_AF-A0A5M3N5L5-F1
#
_entry.id   AF-A0A5M3N5L5-F1
#
_cell.length_a   1.000
_cell.length_b   1.000
_cell.length_c   1.000
_cell.angle_alpha   90.00
_cell.angle_beta   90.00
_cell.angle_gamma   90.00
#
_symmetry.space_group_name_H-M   'P 1'
#
loop_
_entity.id
_entity.type
_entity.pdbx_description
1 polymer ?
#
loop_
_entity_poly.entity_id
_entity_poly.type
_entity_poly.pdbx_seq_one_letter_code
_entity_poly.pdbx_strand_id
1 'polypeptide(L)' 'FAECATGRTVSVAWACRDKYSAVQNCMLRFTGPDAMDTVRKEYLRLRDQPSPQY' A
#
# COMPACT_ATOMS: atom_id res chain seq x y z
N PHE A 1 14.61 4.57 1.82
CA PHE A 1 14.55 3.14 2.20
C PHE A 1 15.30 2.29 1.19
N ALA A 2 14.96 2.37 -0.11
CA ALA A 2 15.60 1.62 -1.19
C ALA A 2 17.14 1.62 -1.12
N GLU A 3 17.79 2.79 -1.19
CA GLU A 3 19.25 2.90 -1.10
C GLU A 3 19.85 2.31 0.19
N CYS A 4 19.14 2.43 1.31
CA CYS A 4 19.58 1.86 2.58
C CYS A 4 19.43 0.33 2.60
N ALA A 5 18.38 -0.20 1.99
CA ALA A 5 18.14 -1.64 1.90
C ALA A 5 19.05 -2.31 0.87
N THR A 6 19.57 -1.56 -0.11
CA THR A 6 20.49 -2.09 -1.12
C THR A 6 21.72 -2.73 -0.47
N GLY A 7 21.98 -3.99 -0.80
CA GLY A 7 23.13 -4.75 -0.28
C GLY A 7 23.00 -5.20 1.18
N ARG A 8 21.86 -4.95 1.85
CA ARG A 8 21.56 -5.43 3.19
C ARG A 8 20.40 -6.44 3.10
N THR A 9 20.51 -7.58 3.78
CA THR A 9 19.45 -8.61 3.79
C THR A 9 18.90 -8.79 5.20
N VAL A 10 19.75 -9.20 6.14
CA VAL A 10 19.35 -9.47 7.53
C VAL A 10 19.21 -8.18 8.34
N SER A 11 20.11 -7.21 8.14
CA SER A 11 20.18 -6.00 8.97
C SER A 11 19.21 -4.87 8.62
N VAL A 12 18.44 -5.02 7.54
CA VAL A 12 17.53 -3.99 7.03
C VAL A 12 16.51 -3.55 8.08
N ALA A 13 16.00 -4.51 8.86
CA ALA A 13 14.93 -4.27 9.82
C ALA A 13 15.30 -3.24 10.91
N TRP A 14 16.57 -3.19 11.32
CA TRP A 14 17.05 -2.21 12.31
C TRP A 14 17.88 -1.09 11.68
N ALA A 15 18.79 -1.40 10.74
CA ALA A 15 19.69 -0.41 10.15
C ALA A 15 18.96 0.64 9.30
N CYS A 16 17.80 0.30 8.74
CA CYS A 16 17.01 1.19 7.88
C CYS A 16 15.67 1.59 8.49
N ARG A 17 15.47 1.37 9.80
CA ARG A 17 14.19 1.57 10.50
C ARG A 17 13.58 2.95 10.27
N ASP A 18 14.37 4.01 10.38
CA ASP A 18 13.86 5.37 10.27
C ASP A 18 13.41 5.70 8.85
N LYS A 19 14.20 5.27 7.85
CA LYS A 19 13.86 5.43 6.43
C LYS A 19 12.65 4.56 6.05
N TYR A 20 12.49 3.40 6.66
CA TYR A 20 11.31 2.55 6.50
C TYR A 20 10.07 3.24 7.08
N SER A 21 10.13 3.76 8.30
CA SER A 21 9.02 4.46 8.95
C SER A 21 8.55 5.67 8.13
N ALA A 22 9.47 6.45 7.58
CA ALA A 22 9.12 7.58 6.71
C ALA A 22 8.33 7.15 5.47
N VAL A 23 8.74 6.06 4.81
CA VAL A 23 8.03 5.52 3.64
C VAL A 23 6.66 4.99 4.05
N GLN A 24 6.58 4.23 5.14
CA GLN A 24 5.30 3.69 5.62
C GLN A 24 4.31 4.80 5.97
N ASN A 25 4.75 5.86 6.66
CA ASN A 25 3.90 7.01 7.00
C ASN A 25 3.35 7.74 5.77
N CYS A 26 4.07 7.71 4.65
CA CYS A 26 3.58 8.23 3.37
C CYS A 26 2.55 7.27 2.74
N MET A 27 2.89 5.99 2.61
CA MET A 27 2.06 5.00 1.93
C MET A 27 0.75 4.72 2.67
N LEU A 28 0.77 4.67 4.00
CA LEU A 28 -0.39 4.41 4.85
C LEU A 28 -1.58 5.34 4.56
N ARG A 29 -1.34 6.56 4.06
CA ARG A 29 -2.41 7.48 3.68
C ARG A 29 -3.25 6.97 2.50
N PHE A 30 -2.65 6.17 1.64
CA PHE A 30 -3.26 5.64 0.41
C PHE A 30 -3.60 4.16 0.53
N THR A 31 -2.81 3.41 1.30
CA THR A 31 -2.98 1.97 1.48
C THR A 31 -3.54 1.62 2.86
N GLY A 32 -3.94 2.62 3.64
CA GLY A 32 -4.56 2.43 4.94
C GLY A 32 -5.96 1.84 4.83
N PRO A 33 -6.50 1.30 5.94
CA PRO A 33 -7.82 0.66 5.94
C PRO A 33 -8.92 1.56 5.34
N ASP A 34 -8.97 2.83 5.74
CA ASP A 34 -10.00 3.77 5.28
C ASP A 34 -9.92 4.06 3.77
N ALA A 35 -8.69 4.20 3.26
CA ALA A 35 -8.45 4.43 1.83
C ALA A 35 -8.81 3.18 1.01
N MET A 36 -8.43 2.00 1.49
CA MET A 36 -8.76 0.72 0.87
C MET A 36 -10.27 0.43 0.89
N ASP A 37 -10.96 0.77 1.97
CA ASP A 37 -12.41 0.60 2.08
C ASP A 37 -13.18 1.49 1.10
N THR A 38 -12.66 2.70 0.82
CA THR A 38 -13.23 3.60 -0.18
C THR A 38 -13.16 2.98 -1.57
N VAL A 39 -11.98 2.49 -1.97
CA VAL A 39 -11.79 1.82 -3.26
C VAL A 39 -12.61 0.53 -3.34
N ARG A 40 -12.69 -0.23 -2.25
CA ARG A 40 -13.49 -1.46 -2.17
C ARG A 40 -14.97 -1.20 -2.40
N LYS A 41 -15.54 -0.15 -1.80
CA LYS A 41 -16.95 0.23 -2.01
C LYS A 41 -17.23 0.51 -3.49
N GLU A 42 -16.32 1.23 -4.15
CA GLU A 42 -16.46 1.51 -5.57
C GLU A 42 -16.32 0.25 -6.42
N TYR A 43 -15.38 -0.63 -6.09
CA TYR A 43 -15.25 -1.93 -6.76
C TYR A 43 -16.53 -2.77 -6.65
N LEU A 44 -17.13 -2.85 -5.45
CA LEU A 44 -18.38 -3.59 -5.24
C LEU A 44 -19.53 -2.96 -6.04
N ARG A 45 -19.62 -1.63 -6.08
CA ARG A 45 -20.61 -0.90 -6.89
C ARG A 45 -20.50 -1.22 -8.38
N LEU A 46 -19.28 -1.35 -8.90
CA LEU A 46 -19.02 -1.71 -10.30
C LEU A 46 -19.30 -3.19 -10.56
N ARG A 47 -18.92 -4.08 -9.64
CA ARG A 47 -19.14 -5.53 -9.74
C ARG A 47 -20.64 -5.88 -9.84
N ASP A 48 -21.46 -5.18 -9.06
CA ASP A 48 -22.89 -5.46 -8.98
C ASP A 48 -23.66 -4.86 -10.18
N GLN A 49 -22.99 -4.11 -11.07
CA GLN A 49 -23.60 -3.70 -12.33
C GLN A 49 -23.73 -4.93 -13.24
N PRO A 50 -24.91 -5.14 -13.86
CA PRO A 50 -25.06 -6.16 -14.88
C PRO A 50 -24.07 -5.87 -16.01
N SER A 51 -23.31 -6.88 -16.42
CA SER A 51 -22.43 -6.78 -17.58
C SER A 51 -23.25 -6.32 -18.80
N PRO A 52 -22.76 -5.38 -19.63
CA PRO A 52 -23.45 -5.01 -20.86
C PRO A 52 -23.74 -6.26 -21.69
N GLN A 53 -25.01 -6.51 -22.01
CA GLN A 53 -25.40 -7.57 -22.92
C GLN A 53 -24.95 -7.16 -24.33
N TYR A 54 -23.94 -7.84 -24.87
CA TYR A 54 -23.51 -7.68 -26.26
C TYR A 54 -24.37 -8.54 -27.18
#